data_AF-A0A524AIF0-F1
#
_entry.id   AF-A0A524AIF0-F1
#
_cell.length_a   1.000
_cell.length_b   1.000
_cell.length_c   1.000
_cell.angle_alpha   90.00
_cell.angle_beta   90.00
_cell.angle_gamma   90.00
#
_symmetry.space_group_name_H-M   'P 1'
#
loop_
_entity.id
_entity.type
_entity.pdbx_description
1 polymer ?
#
loop_
_entity_poly.entity_id
_entity_poly.type
_entity_poly.pdbx_seq_one_letter_code
_entity_poly.pdbx_strand_id
1 'polypeptide(L)'
;MASSKTPQEALQRIERGYKLGYHKAAKMAEIATRAEIWGVTGLAEQDMEQAFIKPCHEVQEALDRAIEKKGEKAKILFLMDASLTVPKVMG
;
A
#
# COMPACT_ATOMS: atom_id res chain seq x y z
N MET A 1 3.32 0.59 -12.68
CA MET A 1 2.08 0.24 -11.96
C MET A 1 0.89 0.75 -12.73
N ALA A 2 0.82 2.06 -13.02
CA ALA A 2 -0.16 2.72 -13.91
C ALA A 2 -0.57 1.95 -15.19
N SER A 3 0.37 1.29 -15.86
CA SER A 3 0.07 0.55 -17.09
C SER A 3 -0.53 -0.84 -16.85
N SER A 4 -0.57 -1.34 -15.62
CA SER A 4 -1.01 -2.69 -15.25
C SER A 4 -2.35 -2.67 -14.53
N LYS A 5 -3.21 -3.65 -14.82
CA LYS A 5 -4.54 -3.75 -14.22
C LYS A 5 -4.53 -4.41 -12.84
N THR A 6 -3.50 -5.21 -12.54
CA THR A 6 -3.36 -5.89 -11.24
C THR A 6 -1.94 -5.76 -10.69
N PRO A 7 -1.76 -5.87 -9.36
CA PRO A 7 -0.44 -5.91 -8.75
C PRO A 7 0.44 -7.05 -9.28
N GLN A 8 -0.14 -8.23 -9.55
CA GLN A 8 0.56 -9.38 -10.11
C GLN A 8 1.08 -9.09 -11.53
N GLU A 9 0.27 -8.45 -12.36
CA GLU A 9 0.71 -8.03 -13.70
C GLU A 9 1.83 -6.98 -13.62
N ALA A 10 1.74 -6.04 -12.67
CA ALA A 10 2.81 -5.07 -12.43
C ALA A 10 4.14 -5.75 -12.05
N LEU A 11 4.11 -6.76 -11.18
CA LEU A 11 5.29 -7.54 -10.80
C LEU A 11 5.90 -8.28 -11.99
N GLN A 12 5.10 -9.02 -12.76
CA GLN A 12 5.59 -9.76 -13.93
C GLN A 12 6.25 -8.85 -14.96
N ARG A 13 5.73 -7.63 -15.16
CA ARG A 13 6.32 -6.66 -16.08
C ARG A 13 7.63 -6.08 -15.58
N ILE A 14 7.73 -5.80 -14.27
CA ILE A 14 8.97 -5.31 -13.66
C ILE A 14 10.06 -6.38 -13.76
N GLU A 15 9.71 -7.64 -13.50
CA GLU A 15 10.64 -8.78 -13.60
C GLU A 15 11.22 -8.95 -15.01
N ARG A 16 10.39 -8.78 -16.05
CA ARG A 16 10.82 -8.89 -17.46
C ARG A 16 11.74 -7.76 -17.94
N GLY A 17 11.89 -6.67 -17.18
CA GLY A 17 12.60 -5.48 -17.65
C GLY A 17 12.88 -4.48 -16.55
N TYR A 18 13.72 -4.88 -15.58
CA TYR A 18 14.10 -4.02 -14.47
C TYR A 18 14.74 -2.72 -14.95
N LYS A 19 14.32 -1.59 -14.35
CA LYS A 19 14.94 -0.28 -14.51
C LYS A 19 15.26 0.30 -13.14
N LEU A 20 16.26 1.18 -13.08
CA LEU A 20 16.57 1.91 -11.86
C LEU A 20 15.31 2.63 -11.33
N GLY A 21 15.01 2.46 -10.04
CA GLY A 21 13.80 2.99 -9.40
C GLY A 21 12.61 2.01 -9.35
N TYR A 22 12.60 0.94 -10.16
CA TYR A 22 11.48 -0.01 -10.16
C TYR A 22 11.38 -0.84 -8.88
N HIS A 23 12.44 -0.96 -8.08
CA HIS A 23 12.42 -1.72 -6.82
C HIS A 23 11.37 -1.19 -5.82
N LYS A 24 11.11 0.13 -5.79
CA LYS A 24 10.05 0.71 -4.94
C LYS A 24 8.66 0.35 -5.46
N ALA A 25 8.45 0.49 -6.78
CA ALA A 25 7.20 0.13 -7.43
C ALA A 25 6.90 -1.37 -7.31
N ALA A 26 7.92 -2.22 -7.42
CA ALA A 26 7.81 -3.66 -7.21
C ALA A 26 7.38 -3.97 -5.78
N LYS A 27 8.00 -3.34 -4.78
CA LYS A 27 7.63 -3.56 -3.38
C LYS A 27 6.20 -3.11 -3.08
N MET A 28 5.76 -1.98 -3.63
CA MET A 28 4.36 -1.54 -3.51
C MET A 28 3.39 -2.54 -4.15
N ALA A 29 3.68 -3.00 -5.37
CA ALA A 29 2.88 -4.03 -6.04
C ALA A 29 2.86 -5.35 -5.25
N GLU A 30 4.00 -5.79 -4.71
CA GLU A 30 4.10 -6.97 -3.85
C GLU A 30 3.20 -6.84 -2.62
N ILE A 31 3.23 -5.71 -1.90
CA ILE A 31 2.35 -5.47 -0.74
C ILE A 31 0.88 -5.51 -1.17
N ALA A 32 0.54 -4.87 -2.28
CA ALA A 32 -0.81 -4.84 -2.81
C ALA A 32 -1.36 -6.23 -3.22
N THR A 33 -0.51 -7.26 -3.37
CA THR A 33 -0.99 -8.64 -3.57
C THR A 33 -1.61 -9.27 -2.31
N ARG A 34 -1.27 -8.76 -1.12
CA ARG A 34 -1.63 -9.39 0.18
C ARG A 34 -2.26 -8.44 1.19
N ALA A 35 -2.25 -7.14 0.93
CA ALA A 35 -2.81 -6.12 1.80
C ALA A 35 -3.46 -5.01 0.98
N GLU A 36 -4.51 -4.40 1.53
CA GLU A 36 -5.03 -3.15 0.98
C GLU A 36 -4.19 -1.99 1.52
N ILE A 37 -3.84 -1.06 0.64
CA ILE A 37 -3.08 0.16 0.98
C ILE A 37 -4.05 1.33 0.84
N TRP A 38 -4.14 2.16 1.87
CA TRP A 38 -5.07 3.29 1.96
C TRP A 38 -4.23 4.55 2.22
N GLY A 39 -4.55 5.65 1.56
CA GLY A 39 -3.73 6.86 1.57
C GLY A 39 -4.55 8.10 1.85
N VAL A 40 -4.21 8.81 2.94
CA VAL A 40 -4.65 10.18 3.21
C VAL A 40 -3.50 11.10 2.87
N THR A 41 -3.54 11.71 1.68
CA THR A 41 -2.46 12.53 1.14
C THR A 41 -3.02 13.67 0.29
N GLY A 42 -2.19 14.67 -0.04
CA GLY A 42 -2.55 15.70 -1.02
C GLY A 42 -2.35 15.30 -2.49
N LEU A 43 -2.09 14.03 -2.79
CA LEU A 43 -1.92 13.54 -4.17
C LEU A 43 -3.28 13.44 -4.88
N ALA A 44 -3.27 13.48 -6.20
CA ALA A 44 -4.47 13.21 -6.98
C ALA A 44 -4.92 11.75 -6.77
N GLU A 45 -6.23 11.53 -6.64
CA GLU A 45 -6.80 10.20 -6.44
C GLU A 45 -6.40 9.22 -7.53
N GLN A 46 -6.42 9.67 -8.79
CA GLN A 46 -6.03 8.87 -9.95
C GLN A 46 -4.57 8.38 -9.87
N ASP A 47 -3.66 9.16 -9.30
CA ASP A 47 -2.26 8.75 -9.14
C ASP A 47 -2.12 7.68 -8.05
N MET A 48 -2.88 7.82 -6.95
CA MET A 48 -2.93 6.81 -5.88
C MET A 48 -3.52 5.49 -6.38
N GLU A 49 -4.62 5.54 -7.12
CA GLU A 49 -5.28 4.35 -7.67
C GLU A 49 -4.36 3.61 -8.66
N GLN A 50 -3.65 4.34 -9.52
CA GLN A 50 -2.63 3.78 -10.41
C GLN A 50 -1.45 3.14 -9.67
N ALA A 51 -1.27 3.49 -8.39
CA ALA A 51 -0.31 2.90 -7.48
C ALA A 51 -0.93 1.82 -6.56
N PHE A 52 -2.16 1.36 -6.83
CA PHE A 52 -2.91 0.40 -6.00
C PHE A 52 -3.14 0.89 -4.57
N ILE A 53 -3.22 2.20 -4.37
CA ILE A 53 -3.56 2.86 -3.10
C ILE A 53 -5.00 3.35 -3.20
N LYS A 54 -5.82 3.04 -2.19
CA LYS A 54 -7.18 3.55 -2.07
C LYS A 54 -7.14 4.97 -1.49
N PRO A 55 -7.62 5.98 -2.20
CA PRO A 55 -7.66 7.34 -1.68
C PRO A 55 -8.63 7.44 -0.50
N CYS A 56 -8.25 8.22 0.51
CA CYS A 56 -9.09 8.59 1.65
C CYS A 56 -8.83 10.07 1.97
N HIS A 57 -9.83 10.74 2.54
CA HIS A 57 -9.72 12.16 2.87
C HIS A 57 -9.44 12.41 4.34
N GLU A 58 -9.82 11.48 5.21
CA GLU A 58 -9.62 11.57 6.66
C GLU A 58 -9.06 10.27 7.22
N VAL A 59 -8.14 10.39 8.18
CA VAL A 59 -7.51 9.22 8.82
C VAL A 59 -8.53 8.39 9.59
N GLN A 60 -9.49 9.04 10.25
CA GLN A 60 -10.55 8.36 11.00
C GLN A 60 -11.43 7.52 10.08
N GLU A 61 -11.83 8.06 8.93
CA GLU A 61 -12.63 7.33 7.94
C GLU A 61 -11.89 6.09 7.42
N ALA A 62 -10.60 6.23 7.11
CA ALA A 62 -9.77 5.10 6.66
C ALA A 62 -9.65 4.01 7.74
N LEU A 63 -9.52 4.41 9.01
CA LEU A 63 -9.43 3.50 10.14
C LEU A 63 -10.75 2.75 10.37
N ASP A 64 -11.88 3.46 10.38
CA ASP A 64 -13.21 2.89 10.61
C ASP A 64 -13.54 1.84 9.53
N ARG A 65 -13.30 2.16 8.26
CA ARG A 65 -13.49 1.23 7.15
C ARG A 65 -12.54 0.03 7.21
N ALA A 66 -11.32 0.22 7.71
CA ALA A 66 -10.39 -0.89 7.92
C ALA A 66 -10.85 -1.82 9.05
N ILE A 67 -11.39 -1.27 10.15
CA ILE A 67 -11.97 -2.04 11.26
C ILE A 67 -13.19 -2.81 10.78
N GLU A 68 -14.11 -2.19 10.05
CA GLU A 68 -15.29 -2.85 9.47
C GLU A 68 -14.88 -4.09 8.63
N LYS A 69 -13.83 -3.96 7.83
CA LYS A 69 -13.29 -5.05 7.00
C LYS A 69 -12.57 -6.14 7.80
N LYS A 70 -11.89 -5.80 8.89
CA LYS A 70 -11.06 -6.75 9.67
C LYS A 70 -11.79 -7.33 10.88
N GLY A 71 -12.90 -6.71 11.28
CA GLY A 71 -13.69 -7.02 12.46
C GLY A 71 -13.25 -6.25 13.71
N GLU A 72 -14.20 -6.05 14.61
CA GLU A 72 -14.06 -5.29 15.88
C GLU A 72 -12.93 -5.78 16.81
N LYS A 73 -12.46 -7.02 16.63
CA LYS A 73 -11.37 -7.60 17.41
C LYS A 73 -9.98 -7.44 16.76
N ALA A 74 -9.89 -6.67 15.68
CA ALA A 74 -8.62 -6.42 15.01
C ALA A 74 -7.62 -5.73 15.95
N LYS A 75 -6.36 -6.15 15.87
CA LYS A 75 -5.27 -5.44 16.53
C LYS A 75 -4.77 -4.34 15.61
N ILE A 76 -4.59 -3.15 16.17
CA ILE A 76 -4.15 -1.97 15.44
C ILE A 76 -2.76 -1.58 15.95
N LEU A 77 -1.81 -1.41 15.03
CA LEU A 77 -0.46 -0.94 15.31
C LEU A 77 -0.30 0.46 14.72
N PHE A 78 -0.04 1.45 15.58
CA PHE A 78 0.30 2.80 15.17
C PHE A 78 1.82 2.96 15.09
N LEU A 79 2.32 3.39 13.93
CA LEU A 79 3.72 3.72 13.70
C LEU A 79 3.81 5.20 13.34
N MET A 80 3.98 6.06 14.34
CA MET A 80 3.98 7.53 14.15
C MET A 80 5.11 7.99 13.21
N ASP A 81 6.31 7.40 13.37
CA ASP A 81 7.50 7.71 12.54
C ASP A 81 7.97 6.47 11.76
N ALA A 82 7.08 5.90 10.95
CA ALA A 82 7.33 4.65 10.24
C ALA A 82 8.55 4.68 9.29
N SER A 83 8.90 5.85 8.74
CA SER A 83 10.07 6.00 7.85
C SER A 83 11.41 5.92 8.59
N LEU A 84 11.41 6.10 9.92
CA LEU A 84 12.59 6.08 10.79
C LEU A 84 12.59 4.86 11.73
N THR A 85 11.57 4.00 11.62
CA THR A 85 11.39 2.84 12.49
C THR A 85 11.79 1.56 11.77
N VAL A 86 12.62 0.72 12.41
CA VAL A 86 12.97 -0.62 11.90
C VAL A 86 12.30 -1.67 12.80
N PRO A 87 11.20 -2.31 12.36
CA PRO A 87 10.52 -3.31 13.17
C PRO A 87 11.37 -4.58 13.31
N LYS A 88 11.57 -5.05 14.54
CA LYS A 88 12.22 -6.32 14.84
C LYS A 88 11.17 -7.41 15.03
N VAL A 89 11.28 -8.49 14.26
CA VAL A 89 10.48 -9.69 14.47
C VAL A 89 11.08 -10.46 15.65
N MET A 90 10.28 -10.74 16.67
CA MET A 90 10.65 -11.68 17.72
C MET A 90 10.27 -13.08 17.23
N GLY A 91 11.28 -13.94 17.07
CA GLY A 91 11.08 -15.36 16.81
C GLY A 91 10.69 -16.12 18.05
#